data_AF-A0A3S1GZ90-F1
#
_entry.id   AF-A0A3S1GZ90-F1
#
_cell.length_a   1.000
_cell.length_b   1.000
_cell.length_c   1.000
_cell.angle_alpha   90.00
_cell.angle_beta   90.00
_cell.angle_gamma   90.00
#
_symmetry.space_group_name_H-M   'P 1'
#
loop_
_entity.id
_entity.type
_entity.pdbx_description
1 polymer ?
#
loop_
_entity_poly.entity_id
_entity_poly.type
_entity_poly.pdbx_seq_one_letter_code
_entity_poly.pdbx_strand_id
1 'polypeptide(L)'
;VLDPFCGSGMTGVAAAMTGRRAILNDLSGAAVHLAWNHTHPCDPEALIHAFARLEARVGDSLSPLYATRDEAGRPALLRWTLWSTRHRCPRCRAEFMLWSTMDRKTGRMSRATACPTCGHEADRRRFEVVANSPAWVAFERKDGTRGERAADDQDVADAASLANIADEAPFPNVPLGPDREMYQRCALQLQGVRSVRDMYTDRNRVALARLWQGVLEEPDERIRRVMAFAFTNTAWHGTRMRRFNARGGHRPLTGTLYVPQLSAEANVLEVMRKKIRQLQAYYHALGPITHTPDILMASATDLSAVADGSIDYVFTDPPFGSNIFYADCNLIWESWLGRVTDPTQEAVVNRSLSAANGGKTLKDYSELMT
;
A
#
# COMPACT_ATOMS: atom_id res chain seq x y z
N VAL A 1 25.70 14.30 -11.76
CA VAL A 1 24.28 14.73 -11.70
C VAL A 1 23.82 14.65 -10.26
N LEU A 2 23.15 15.66 -9.74
CA LEU A 2 22.51 15.64 -8.42
C LEU A 2 21.01 15.70 -8.56
N ASP A 3 20.29 14.84 -7.83
CA ASP A 3 18.85 14.95 -7.62
C ASP A 3 18.55 15.03 -6.11
N PRO A 4 18.22 16.23 -5.58
CA PRO A 4 18.00 16.42 -4.15
C PRO A 4 16.61 15.95 -3.66
N PHE A 5 15.70 15.59 -4.59
CA PHE A 5 14.33 15.11 -4.31
C PHE A 5 14.03 13.86 -5.15
N CYS A 6 14.90 12.87 -5.06
CA CYS A 6 14.98 11.81 -6.06
C CYS A 6 13.73 10.91 -6.14
N GLY A 7 12.88 10.88 -5.11
CA GLY A 7 11.65 10.10 -5.09
C GLY A 7 11.89 8.63 -5.43
N SER A 8 11.39 8.18 -6.58
CA SER A 8 11.58 6.79 -7.03
C SER A 8 12.96 6.49 -7.63
N GLY A 9 13.80 7.50 -7.83
CA GLY A 9 15.17 7.38 -8.33
C GLY A 9 15.31 7.38 -9.86
N MET A 10 14.28 7.81 -10.60
CA MET A 10 14.29 7.79 -12.08
C MET A 10 15.43 8.61 -12.69
N THR A 11 15.82 9.72 -12.06
CA THR A 11 17.01 10.48 -12.47
C THR A 11 18.28 9.63 -12.42
N GLY A 12 18.42 8.78 -11.39
CA GLY A 12 19.55 7.86 -11.28
C GLY A 12 19.52 6.75 -12.32
N VAL A 13 18.34 6.22 -12.64
CA VAL A 13 18.17 5.26 -13.75
C VAL A 13 18.61 5.89 -15.07
N ALA A 14 18.15 7.11 -15.38
CA ALA A 14 18.53 7.82 -16.60
C ALA A 14 20.03 8.16 -16.63
N ALA A 15 20.61 8.56 -15.49
CA ALA A 15 22.03 8.81 -15.38
C ALA A 15 22.85 7.53 -15.65
N ALA A 16 22.48 6.43 -15.01
CA ALA A 16 23.10 5.11 -15.20
C ALA A 16 23.04 4.66 -16.67
N MET A 17 21.86 4.74 -17.30
CA MET A 17 21.66 4.38 -18.71
C MET A 17 22.48 5.23 -19.69
N THR A 18 22.89 6.42 -19.28
CA THR A 18 23.68 7.33 -20.12
C THR A 18 25.15 7.42 -19.68
N GLY A 19 25.60 6.50 -18.81
CA GLY A 19 27.00 6.43 -18.36
C GLY A 19 27.42 7.58 -17.45
N ARG A 20 26.48 8.27 -16.81
CA ARG A 20 26.76 9.40 -15.90
C ARG A 20 26.76 8.94 -14.45
N ARG A 21 27.64 9.55 -13.65
CA ARG A 21 27.59 9.45 -12.18
C ARG A 21 26.47 10.33 -11.64
N ALA A 22 25.72 9.81 -10.68
CA ALA A 22 24.64 10.52 -10.03
C ALA A 22 24.68 10.36 -8.51
N ILE A 23 24.31 11.43 -7.82
CA ILE A 23 23.97 11.43 -6.40
C ILE A 23 22.47 11.68 -6.33
N LEU A 24 21.76 10.75 -5.69
CA LEU A 24 20.35 10.86 -5.39
C LEU A 24 20.20 11.15 -3.90
N ASN A 25 19.30 12.06 -3.55
CA ASN A 25 18.97 12.35 -2.16
C ASN A 25 17.46 12.44 -1.99
N ASP A 26 16.95 11.96 -0.87
CA ASP A 26 15.58 12.21 -0.46
C ASP A 26 15.46 12.19 1.07
N LEU A 27 14.51 12.96 1.59
CA LEU A 27 14.17 12.93 3.01
C LEU A 27 13.54 11.58 3.41
N SER A 28 12.78 10.98 2.49
CA SER A 28 11.99 9.78 2.76
C SER A 28 12.78 8.48 2.66
N GLY A 29 12.67 7.67 3.71
CA GLY A 29 13.21 6.30 3.71
C GLY A 29 12.56 5.42 2.64
N ALA A 30 11.27 5.61 2.35
CA ALA A 30 10.61 4.92 1.25
C ALA A 30 11.18 5.34 -0.12
N ALA A 31 11.40 6.64 -0.35
CA ALA A 31 11.99 7.12 -1.59
C ALA A 31 13.38 6.52 -1.82
N VAL A 32 14.25 6.61 -0.81
CA VAL A 32 15.60 6.00 -0.84
C VAL A 32 15.55 4.49 -1.08
N HIS A 33 14.62 3.78 -0.43
CA HIS A 33 14.40 2.36 -0.66
C HIS A 33 14.00 2.04 -2.11
N LEU A 34 13.13 2.85 -2.72
CA LEU A 34 12.73 2.70 -4.12
C LEU A 34 13.91 3.01 -5.04
N ALA A 35 14.57 4.16 -4.86
CA ALA A 35 15.68 4.60 -5.67
C ALA A 35 16.80 3.56 -5.68
N TRP A 36 17.18 3.01 -4.51
CA TRP A 36 18.20 1.98 -4.41
C TRP A 36 17.87 0.75 -5.25
N ASN A 37 16.64 0.24 -5.18
CA ASN A 37 16.29 -0.98 -5.87
C ASN A 37 16.09 -0.80 -7.38
N HIS A 38 15.75 0.40 -7.86
CA HIS A 38 15.72 0.69 -9.30
C HIS A 38 17.13 0.86 -9.88
N THR A 39 18.09 1.34 -9.11
CA THR A 39 19.40 1.70 -9.67
C THR A 39 20.49 0.67 -9.43
N HIS A 40 20.27 -0.30 -8.53
CA HIS A 40 21.24 -1.35 -8.22
C HIS A 40 20.85 -2.70 -8.84
N PRO A 41 21.72 -3.31 -9.67
CA PRO A 41 21.45 -4.60 -10.30
C PRO A 41 21.16 -5.72 -9.30
N CYS A 42 20.48 -6.75 -9.77
CA CYS A 42 20.18 -7.98 -9.05
C CYS A 42 20.14 -9.13 -10.05
N ASP A 43 20.64 -10.30 -9.68
CA ASP A 43 20.50 -11.50 -10.51
C ASP A 43 19.01 -11.90 -10.59
N PRO A 44 18.38 -11.83 -11.78
CA PRO A 44 16.96 -12.13 -11.94
C PRO A 44 16.60 -13.58 -11.59
N GLU A 45 17.47 -14.54 -11.89
CA GLU A 45 17.19 -15.96 -11.67
C GLU A 45 17.45 -16.36 -10.21
N ALA A 46 18.47 -15.77 -9.58
CA ALA A 46 18.66 -15.89 -8.14
C ALA A 46 17.44 -15.36 -7.36
N LEU A 47 16.83 -14.25 -7.81
CA LEU A 47 15.61 -13.70 -7.23
C LEU A 47 14.44 -14.68 -7.31
N ILE A 48 14.22 -15.33 -8.46
CA ILE A 48 13.15 -16.32 -8.63
C ILE A 48 13.37 -17.51 -7.71
N HIS A 49 14.59 -18.05 -7.67
CA HIS A 49 14.90 -19.19 -6.79
C HIS A 49 14.74 -18.83 -5.31
N ALA A 50 15.17 -17.64 -4.90
CA ALA A 50 15.00 -17.17 -3.53
C ALA A 50 13.52 -17.01 -3.16
N PHE A 51 12.72 -16.42 -4.05
CA PHE A 51 11.29 -16.32 -3.82
C PHE A 51 10.61 -17.69 -3.74
N ALA A 52 10.98 -18.66 -4.58
CA ALA A 52 10.45 -20.02 -4.49
C ALA A 52 10.76 -20.69 -3.14
N ARG A 53 11.96 -20.47 -2.57
CA ARG A 53 12.29 -20.92 -1.20
C ARG A 53 11.43 -20.24 -0.15
N LEU A 54 11.19 -18.93 -0.29
CA LEU A 54 10.31 -18.19 0.60
C LEU A 54 8.88 -18.74 0.53
N GLU A 55 8.32 -18.94 -0.67
CA GLU A 55 6.97 -19.49 -0.86
C GLU A 55 6.83 -20.87 -0.20
N ALA A 56 7.83 -21.75 -0.36
CA ALA A 56 7.82 -23.06 0.28
C ALA A 56 7.83 -22.96 1.82
N ARG A 57 8.58 -22.01 2.38
CA ARG A 57 8.68 -21.81 3.84
C ARG A 57 7.39 -21.28 4.46
N VAL A 58 6.74 -20.32 3.81
CA VAL A 58 5.52 -19.68 4.35
C VAL A 58 4.23 -20.38 3.92
N GLY A 59 4.29 -21.25 2.90
CA GLY A 59 3.14 -21.83 2.22
C GLY A 59 2.14 -22.50 3.15
N ASP A 60 2.60 -23.37 4.05
CA ASP A 60 1.72 -24.09 5.00
C ASP A 60 1.04 -23.14 5.98
N SER A 61 1.71 -22.06 6.37
CA SER A 61 1.14 -21.04 7.25
C SER A 61 0.13 -20.14 6.52
N LEU A 62 0.35 -19.84 5.23
CA LEU A 62 -0.52 -18.94 4.47
C LEU A 62 -1.71 -19.65 3.83
N SER A 63 -1.57 -20.94 3.50
CA SER A 63 -2.61 -21.70 2.79
C SER A 63 -3.97 -21.68 3.52
N PRO A 64 -4.05 -21.88 4.85
CA PRO A 64 -5.32 -21.78 5.57
C PRO A 64 -5.97 -20.40 5.50
N LEU A 65 -5.17 -19.31 5.42
CA LEU A 65 -5.70 -17.94 5.35
C LEU A 65 -6.45 -17.65 4.05
N TYR A 66 -6.11 -18.39 2.99
CA TYR A 66 -6.63 -18.22 1.64
C TYR A 66 -7.36 -19.48 1.13
N ALA A 67 -7.74 -20.39 2.01
CA ALA A 67 -8.63 -21.49 1.68
C ALA A 67 -10.08 -20.98 1.59
N THR A 68 -10.81 -21.39 0.56
CA THR A 68 -12.25 -21.13 0.43
C THR A 68 -12.92 -22.27 -0.34
N ARG A 69 -14.19 -22.11 -0.67
CA ARG A 69 -14.98 -23.06 -1.47
C ARG A 69 -15.52 -22.40 -2.73
N ASP A 70 -15.62 -23.19 -3.80
CA ASP A 70 -16.34 -22.79 -5.01
C ASP A 70 -17.87 -22.84 -4.81
N GLU A 71 -18.65 -22.51 -5.85
CA GLU A 71 -20.12 -22.50 -5.78
C GLU A 71 -20.72 -23.90 -5.53
N ALA A 72 -19.95 -24.96 -5.80
CA ALA A 72 -20.33 -26.34 -5.55
C ALA A 72 -19.82 -26.87 -4.19
N GLY A 73 -19.25 -26.00 -3.35
CA GLY A 73 -18.71 -26.35 -2.03
C GLY A 73 -17.34 -27.03 -2.05
N ARG A 74 -16.69 -27.14 -3.21
CA ARG A 74 -15.39 -27.82 -3.38
C ARG A 74 -14.23 -26.88 -3.00
N PRO A 75 -13.09 -27.40 -2.50
CA PRO A 75 -11.94 -26.57 -2.13
C PRO A 75 -11.43 -25.70 -3.30
N ALA A 76 -11.17 -24.42 -3.01
CA ALA A 76 -10.65 -23.45 -3.94
C ALA A 76 -9.67 -22.47 -3.25
N LEU A 77 -8.84 -21.80 -4.04
CA LEU A 77 -7.91 -20.77 -3.57
C LEU A 77 -8.58 -19.40 -3.63
N LEU A 78 -8.64 -18.70 -2.50
CA LEU A 78 -9.12 -17.34 -2.40
C LEU A 78 -8.17 -16.38 -3.14
N ARG A 79 -8.70 -15.68 -4.15
CA ARG A 79 -7.96 -14.67 -4.93
C ARG A 79 -8.13 -13.28 -4.36
N TRP A 80 -9.37 -12.93 -4.00
CA TRP A 80 -9.71 -11.70 -3.29
C TRP A 80 -11.10 -11.80 -2.66
N THR A 81 -11.29 -11.03 -1.58
CA THR A 81 -12.58 -10.83 -0.93
C THR A 81 -12.99 -9.36 -1.10
N LEU A 82 -14.21 -9.14 -1.58
CA LEU A 82 -14.84 -7.82 -1.54
C LEU A 82 -15.46 -7.61 -0.17
N TRP A 83 -15.02 -6.56 0.52
CA TRP A 83 -15.60 -6.07 1.75
C TRP A 83 -16.54 -4.91 1.45
N SER A 84 -17.71 -4.93 2.09
CA SER A 84 -18.72 -3.88 1.95
C SER A 84 -19.16 -3.38 3.32
N THR A 85 -19.27 -2.05 3.45
CA THR A 85 -19.96 -1.46 4.60
C THR A 85 -21.41 -1.92 4.65
N ARG A 86 -21.89 -2.23 5.87
CA ARG A 86 -23.30 -2.46 6.19
C ARG A 86 -23.88 -1.17 6.74
N HIS A 87 -25.04 -0.79 6.23
CA HIS A 87 -25.72 0.45 6.51
C HIS A 87 -27.02 0.21 7.23
N ARG A 88 -27.35 1.04 8.23
CA ARG A 88 -28.66 1.06 8.88
C ARG A 88 -29.53 2.17 8.28
N CYS A 89 -30.72 1.81 7.81
CA CYS A 89 -31.66 2.77 7.25
C CYS A 89 -32.20 3.72 8.34
N PRO A 90 -32.14 5.06 8.16
CA PRO A 90 -32.66 6.00 9.15
C PRO A 90 -34.20 5.95 9.28
N ARG A 91 -34.90 5.40 8.28
CA ARG A 91 -36.37 5.30 8.25
C ARG A 91 -36.90 3.99 8.83
N CYS A 92 -36.52 2.85 8.24
CA CYS A 92 -37.05 1.54 8.62
C CYS A 92 -36.13 0.74 9.54
N ARG A 93 -34.94 1.27 9.88
CA ARG A 93 -33.90 0.61 10.70
C ARG A 93 -33.36 -0.72 10.15
N ALA A 94 -33.83 -1.19 9.00
CA ALA A 94 -33.26 -2.36 8.34
C ALA A 94 -31.78 -2.15 7.99
N GLU A 95 -30.99 -3.21 8.14
CA GLU A 95 -29.58 -3.23 7.76
C GLU A 95 -29.41 -3.84 6.37
N PHE A 96 -28.53 -3.25 5.56
CA PHE A 96 -28.22 -3.75 4.23
C PHE A 96 -26.76 -3.52 3.85
N MET A 97 -26.20 -4.39 3.01
CA MET A 97 -24.86 -4.19 2.45
C MET A 97 -24.89 -3.13 1.36
N LEU A 98 -23.95 -2.20 1.35
CA LEU A 98 -23.79 -1.25 0.24
C LEU A 98 -23.62 -1.95 -1.11
N TRP A 99 -22.94 -3.10 -1.12
CA TRP A 99 -22.82 -3.95 -2.30
C TRP A 99 -24.17 -4.37 -2.90
N SER A 100 -25.21 -4.53 -2.07
CA SER A 100 -26.54 -4.92 -2.55
C SER A 100 -27.27 -3.82 -3.33
N THR A 101 -26.85 -2.57 -3.19
CA THR A 101 -27.48 -1.41 -3.86
C THR A 101 -26.66 -0.90 -5.04
N MET A 102 -25.53 -1.53 -5.34
CA MET A 102 -24.62 -1.10 -6.39
C MET A 102 -25.05 -1.63 -7.78
N ASP A 103 -25.03 -0.75 -8.77
CA ASP A 103 -25.12 -1.17 -10.17
C ASP A 103 -23.81 -1.83 -10.60
N ARG A 104 -23.86 -3.15 -10.75
CA ARG A 104 -22.73 -4.00 -11.14
C ARG A 104 -22.28 -3.77 -12.58
N LYS A 105 -23.17 -3.28 -13.47
CA LYS A 105 -22.84 -3.06 -14.89
C LYS A 105 -22.01 -1.80 -15.07
N THR A 106 -22.39 -0.71 -14.41
CA THR A 106 -21.67 0.57 -14.55
C THR A 106 -20.50 0.70 -13.59
N GLY A 107 -20.51 -0.06 -12.48
CA GLY A 107 -19.45 0.02 -11.47
C GLY A 107 -19.42 1.34 -10.71
N ARG A 108 -20.40 2.22 -10.94
CA ARG A 108 -20.46 3.56 -10.34
C ARG A 108 -21.25 3.51 -9.05
N MET A 109 -20.69 4.10 -8.01
CA MET A 109 -21.38 4.30 -6.74
C MET A 109 -21.92 5.73 -6.67
N SER A 110 -23.22 5.92 -6.85
CA SER A 110 -23.92 7.22 -6.75
C SER A 110 -23.87 7.81 -5.35
N ARG A 111 -23.80 9.14 -5.23
CA ARG A 111 -23.82 9.82 -3.92
C ARG A 111 -25.06 9.49 -3.09
N ALA A 112 -26.19 9.22 -3.74
CA ALA A 112 -27.41 8.71 -3.11
C ALA A 112 -27.51 7.18 -3.24
N THR A 113 -28.17 6.54 -2.28
CA THR A 113 -28.54 5.13 -2.33
C THR A 113 -29.97 4.97 -1.80
N ALA A 114 -30.70 4.00 -2.35
CA ALA A 114 -32.00 3.59 -1.84
C ALA A 114 -31.87 2.40 -0.88
N CYS A 115 -32.63 2.41 0.21
CA CYS A 115 -32.75 1.27 1.10
C CYS A 115 -33.50 0.13 0.36
N PRO A 116 -32.94 -1.09 0.28
CA PRO A 116 -33.57 -2.20 -0.44
C PRO A 116 -34.85 -2.72 0.24
N THR A 117 -35.06 -2.41 1.52
CA THR A 117 -36.24 -2.88 2.29
C THR A 117 -37.43 -1.93 2.17
N CYS A 118 -37.23 -0.62 2.24
CA CYS A 118 -38.33 0.36 2.31
C CYS A 118 -38.31 1.43 1.20
N GLY A 119 -37.33 1.38 0.30
CA GLY A 119 -37.18 2.33 -0.81
C GLY A 119 -36.74 3.75 -0.40
N HIS A 120 -36.42 4.00 0.87
CA HIS A 120 -35.96 5.33 1.30
C HIS A 120 -34.64 5.69 0.62
N GLU A 121 -34.64 6.77 -0.15
CA GLU A 121 -33.48 7.31 -0.86
C GLU A 121 -32.88 8.49 -0.09
N ALA A 122 -31.56 8.47 0.11
CA ALA A 122 -30.82 9.55 0.73
C ALA A 122 -29.33 9.53 0.31
N ASP A 123 -28.61 10.62 0.58
CA ASP A 123 -27.14 10.63 0.51
C ASP A 123 -26.56 9.51 1.38
N ARG A 124 -25.59 8.75 0.87
CA ARG A 124 -24.99 7.60 1.57
C ARG A 124 -24.49 7.96 2.97
N ARG A 125 -24.03 9.19 3.21
CA ARG A 125 -23.55 9.66 4.51
C ARG A 125 -24.63 9.76 5.57
N ARG A 126 -25.92 9.77 5.18
CA ARG A 126 -27.06 9.77 6.11
C ARG A 126 -27.40 8.37 6.62
N PHE A 127 -26.82 7.34 6.03
CA PHE A 127 -26.94 5.97 6.54
C PHE A 127 -25.78 5.69 7.49
N GLU A 128 -26.12 5.37 8.73
CA GLU A 128 -25.16 4.92 9.73
C GLU A 128 -24.43 3.66 9.24
N VAL A 129 -23.10 3.65 9.33
CA VAL A 129 -22.28 2.47 9.04
C VAL A 129 -22.18 1.65 10.33
N VAL A 130 -22.75 0.45 10.33
CA VAL A 130 -22.82 -0.41 11.52
C VAL A 130 -21.77 -1.51 11.54
N ALA A 131 -21.29 -1.92 10.37
CA ALA A 131 -20.28 -2.96 10.23
C ALA A 131 -19.59 -2.87 8.87
N ASN A 132 -18.52 -3.64 8.70
CA ASN A 132 -17.91 -3.93 7.42
C ASN A 132 -17.67 -5.44 7.34
N SER A 133 -18.21 -6.09 6.32
CA SER A 133 -18.19 -7.55 6.20
C SER A 133 -17.85 -8.01 4.78
N PRO A 134 -17.33 -9.24 4.62
CA PRO A 134 -17.28 -9.90 3.33
C PRO A 134 -18.64 -9.87 2.63
N ALA A 135 -18.62 -9.53 1.34
CA ALA A 135 -19.81 -9.43 0.49
C ALA A 135 -19.71 -10.29 -0.76
N TRP A 136 -18.50 -10.49 -1.27
CA TRP A 136 -18.23 -11.28 -2.48
C TRP A 136 -16.86 -11.93 -2.39
N VAL A 137 -16.74 -13.13 -2.93
CA VAL A 137 -15.51 -13.92 -2.90
C VAL A 137 -15.15 -14.33 -4.32
N ALA A 138 -13.94 -14.02 -4.74
CA ALA A 138 -13.38 -14.55 -5.98
C ALA A 138 -12.31 -15.59 -5.67
N PHE A 139 -12.37 -16.70 -6.40
CA PHE A 139 -11.53 -17.85 -6.14
C PHE A 139 -11.02 -18.49 -7.44
N GLU A 140 -10.05 -19.39 -7.28
CA GLU A 140 -9.48 -20.19 -8.34
C GLU A 140 -9.54 -21.67 -7.95
N ARG A 141 -10.07 -22.50 -8.84
CA ARG A 141 -10.18 -23.94 -8.65
C ARG A 141 -8.85 -24.62 -8.98
N LYS A 142 -8.70 -25.88 -8.59
CA LYS A 142 -7.48 -26.69 -8.85
C LYS A 142 -7.12 -26.81 -10.33
N ASP A 143 -8.11 -26.75 -11.22
CA ASP A 143 -7.92 -26.80 -12.68
C ASP A 143 -7.52 -25.43 -13.28
N GLY A 144 -7.35 -24.41 -12.45
CA GLY A 144 -7.01 -23.04 -12.86
C GLY A 144 -8.21 -22.19 -13.29
N THR A 145 -9.42 -22.75 -13.33
CA THR A 145 -10.63 -21.97 -13.65
C THR A 145 -10.98 -21.04 -12.50
N ARG A 146 -11.49 -19.86 -12.84
CA ARG A 146 -11.89 -18.84 -11.85
C ARG A 146 -13.40 -18.83 -11.67
N GLY A 147 -13.84 -18.37 -10.51
CA GLY A 147 -15.24 -18.18 -10.19
C GLY A 147 -15.40 -17.09 -9.15
N GLU A 148 -16.63 -16.62 -9.01
CA GLU A 148 -17.00 -15.66 -7.98
C GLU A 148 -18.38 -15.98 -7.41
N ARG A 149 -18.55 -15.80 -6.10
CA ARG A 149 -19.82 -16.01 -5.40
C ARG A 149 -20.07 -14.94 -4.35
N ALA A 150 -21.32 -14.84 -3.91
CA ALA A 150 -21.65 -14.09 -2.71
C ALA A 150 -20.91 -14.71 -1.52
N ALA A 151 -20.40 -13.87 -0.62
CA ALA A 151 -19.87 -14.35 0.64
C ALA A 151 -21.00 -14.96 1.49
N ASP A 152 -20.72 -16.07 2.15
CA ASP A 152 -21.64 -16.74 3.07
C ASP A 152 -21.24 -16.51 4.54
N ASP A 153 -22.03 -17.05 5.47
CA ASP A 153 -21.79 -16.90 6.91
C ASP A 153 -20.45 -17.50 7.36
N GLN A 154 -19.96 -18.54 6.65
CA GLN A 154 -18.66 -19.13 6.93
C GLN A 154 -17.53 -18.18 6.53
N ASP A 155 -17.61 -17.53 5.36
CA ASP A 155 -16.61 -16.54 4.95
C ASP A 155 -16.51 -15.36 5.96
N VAL A 156 -17.64 -14.96 6.54
CA VAL A 156 -17.70 -13.91 7.58
C VAL A 156 -17.06 -14.41 8.88
N ALA A 157 -17.40 -15.64 9.31
CA ALA A 157 -16.83 -16.25 10.50
C ALA A 157 -15.31 -16.44 10.39
N ASP A 158 -14.84 -16.95 9.24
CA ASP A 158 -13.41 -17.16 8.95
C ASP A 158 -12.64 -15.83 8.96
N ALA A 159 -13.22 -14.75 8.43
CA ALA A 159 -12.60 -13.43 8.48
C ALA A 159 -12.50 -12.91 9.93
N ALA A 160 -13.54 -13.11 10.73
CA ALA A 160 -13.59 -12.66 12.13
C ALA A 160 -12.63 -13.45 13.03
N SER A 161 -12.43 -14.75 12.77
CA SER A 161 -11.52 -15.58 13.58
C SER A 161 -10.06 -15.16 13.51
N LEU A 162 -9.66 -14.37 12.50
CA LEU A 162 -8.28 -13.92 12.28
C LEU A 162 -7.89 -12.72 13.16
N ALA A 163 -8.86 -12.10 13.86
CA ALA A 163 -8.61 -10.95 14.72
C ALA A 163 -7.64 -11.27 15.88
N ASN A 164 -7.68 -12.50 16.41
CA ASN A 164 -6.97 -12.90 17.63
C ASN A 164 -6.09 -14.14 17.43
N ILE A 165 -5.20 -14.13 16.43
CA ILE A 165 -4.23 -15.22 16.25
C ILE A 165 -3.18 -15.18 17.36
N ALA A 166 -2.96 -16.31 18.04
CA ALA A 166 -2.04 -16.44 19.17
C ALA A 166 -0.56 -16.21 18.80
N ASP A 167 -0.11 -16.79 17.68
CA ASP A 167 1.29 -16.70 17.21
C ASP A 167 1.42 -15.67 16.08
N GLU A 168 1.15 -14.40 16.39
CA GLU A 168 1.28 -13.32 15.42
C GLU A 168 2.76 -12.91 15.24
N ALA A 169 3.28 -13.03 14.02
CA ALA A 169 4.58 -12.46 13.66
C ALA A 169 4.56 -10.92 13.82
N PRO A 170 5.71 -10.27 14.08
CA PRO A 170 5.76 -8.82 14.26
C PRO A 170 5.11 -8.06 13.10
N PHE A 171 4.20 -7.15 13.44
CA PHE A 171 3.47 -6.31 12.48
C PHE A 171 3.61 -4.82 12.85
N PRO A 172 3.81 -3.91 11.89
CA PRO A 172 3.94 -2.49 12.20
C PRO A 172 2.68 -1.89 12.83
N ASN A 173 2.85 -1.24 13.98
CA ASN A 173 1.76 -0.56 14.70
C ASN A 173 2.08 0.92 14.91
N VAL A 174 2.60 1.58 13.89
CA VAL A 174 2.96 3.01 13.95
C VAL A 174 1.69 3.86 14.13
N PRO A 175 1.64 4.76 15.13
CA PRO A 175 0.48 5.63 15.35
C PRO A 175 0.16 6.48 14.11
N LEU A 176 -1.14 6.64 13.85
CA LEU A 176 -1.66 7.50 12.81
C LEU A 176 -2.75 8.37 13.43
N GLY A 177 -2.40 9.62 13.73
CA GLY A 177 -3.18 10.50 14.59
C GLY A 177 -3.45 11.90 14.00
N PRO A 178 -4.11 12.77 14.79
CA PRO A 178 -4.51 14.11 14.36
C PRO A 178 -3.34 15.07 14.09
N ASP A 179 -2.12 14.69 14.45
CA ASP A 179 -0.86 15.36 14.12
C ASP A 179 -0.48 15.24 12.63
N ARG A 180 -1.24 14.47 11.84
CA ARG A 180 -0.99 14.27 10.40
C ARG A 180 -2.06 14.90 9.52
N GLU A 181 -1.66 15.50 8.41
CA GLU A 181 -2.58 16.13 7.45
C GLU A 181 -3.54 15.10 6.86
N MET A 182 -3.03 13.97 6.38
CA MET A 182 -3.85 12.96 5.72
C MET A 182 -4.84 12.32 6.68
N TYR A 183 -4.53 12.24 7.96
CA TYR A 183 -5.46 11.74 8.96
C TYR A 183 -6.72 12.61 9.03
N GLN A 184 -6.53 13.93 9.15
CA GLN A 184 -7.64 14.90 9.19
C GLN A 184 -8.34 15.01 7.84
N ARG A 185 -7.57 15.21 6.75
CA ARG A 185 -8.09 15.43 5.39
C ARG A 185 -8.87 14.23 4.86
N CYS A 186 -8.48 13.01 5.23
CA CYS A 186 -9.17 11.78 4.82
C CYS A 186 -10.21 11.30 5.85
N ALA A 187 -10.44 12.07 6.91
CA ALA A 187 -11.38 11.78 7.99
C ALA A 187 -11.19 10.38 8.60
N LEU A 188 -9.94 9.97 8.81
CA LEU A 188 -9.59 8.63 9.30
C LEU A 188 -10.12 8.35 10.71
N GLN A 189 -10.29 9.39 11.52
CA GLN A 189 -10.96 9.33 12.82
C GLN A 189 -12.39 8.78 12.73
N LEU A 190 -13.10 9.07 11.63
CA LEU A 190 -14.46 8.57 11.41
C LEU A 190 -14.50 7.12 10.91
N GLN A 191 -13.34 6.56 10.55
CA GLN A 191 -13.17 5.19 10.06
C GLN A 191 -12.57 4.26 11.13
N GLY A 192 -12.39 4.76 12.35
CA GLY A 192 -11.80 4.01 13.47
C GLY A 192 -10.32 3.66 13.30
N VAL A 193 -9.61 4.38 12.43
CA VAL A 193 -8.17 4.18 12.21
C VAL A 193 -7.38 4.95 13.28
N ARG A 194 -6.46 4.28 13.98
CA ARG A 194 -5.60 4.84 15.03
C ARG A 194 -4.12 4.56 14.77
N SER A 195 -3.82 3.55 13.96
CA SER A 195 -2.47 3.19 13.57
C SER A 195 -2.43 2.59 12.17
N VAL A 196 -1.21 2.37 11.65
CA VAL A 196 -1.01 1.65 10.39
C VAL A 196 -1.62 0.24 10.43
N ARG A 197 -1.70 -0.41 11.60
CA ARG A 197 -2.35 -1.72 11.76
C ARG A 197 -3.81 -1.70 11.30
N ASP A 198 -4.54 -0.63 11.63
CA ASP A 198 -5.95 -0.47 11.28
C ASP A 198 -6.16 -0.27 9.76
N MET A 199 -5.10 -0.02 8.99
CA MET A 199 -5.15 0.10 7.53
C MET A 199 -5.17 -1.25 6.82
N TYR A 200 -5.08 -2.37 7.53
CA TYR A 200 -5.11 -3.72 7.00
C TYR A 200 -6.31 -4.50 7.53
N THR A 201 -6.76 -5.48 6.76
CA THR A 201 -7.65 -6.52 7.28
C THR A 201 -6.83 -7.50 8.12
N ASP A 202 -7.48 -8.25 9.01
CA ASP A 202 -6.78 -9.22 9.86
C ASP A 202 -6.07 -10.31 9.06
N ARG A 203 -6.70 -10.80 8.00
CA ARG A 203 -6.07 -11.79 7.10
C ARG A 203 -4.79 -11.26 6.46
N ASN A 204 -4.83 -10.05 5.89
CA ASN A 204 -3.64 -9.49 5.25
C ASN A 204 -2.61 -9.01 6.27
N ARG A 205 -3.02 -8.60 7.46
CA ARG A 205 -2.11 -8.33 8.58
C ARG A 205 -1.26 -9.55 8.88
N VAL A 206 -1.91 -10.68 9.15
CA VAL A 206 -1.24 -11.96 9.47
C VAL A 206 -0.38 -12.44 8.28
N ALA A 207 -0.94 -12.42 7.07
CA ALA A 207 -0.23 -12.91 5.89
C ALA A 207 1.01 -12.07 5.57
N LEU A 208 0.93 -10.74 5.65
CA LEU A 208 2.06 -9.85 5.42
C LEU A 208 3.11 -9.95 6.52
N ALA A 209 2.72 -10.14 7.78
CA ALA A 209 3.68 -10.34 8.87
C ALA A 209 4.56 -11.58 8.61
N ARG A 210 3.94 -12.70 8.21
CA ARG A 210 4.64 -13.95 7.88
C ARG A 210 5.51 -13.82 6.63
N LEU A 211 5.00 -13.16 5.59
CA LEU A 211 5.79 -12.86 4.39
C LEU A 211 7.00 -12.00 4.71
N TRP A 212 6.82 -10.95 5.50
CA TRP A 212 7.91 -10.05 5.90
C TRP A 212 8.98 -10.78 6.69
N GLN A 213 8.59 -11.63 7.64
CA GLN A 213 9.53 -12.47 8.39
C GLN A 213 10.36 -13.35 7.45
N GLY A 214 9.69 -14.02 6.50
CA GLY A 214 10.38 -14.82 5.48
C GLY A 214 11.33 -14.01 4.59
N VAL A 215 11.00 -12.76 4.28
CA VAL A 215 11.91 -11.83 3.57
C VAL A 215 13.15 -11.52 4.41
N LEU A 216 12.97 -11.20 5.70
CA LEU A 216 14.08 -10.84 6.59
C LEU A 216 15.08 -11.99 6.80
N GLU A 217 14.59 -13.23 6.76
CA GLU A 217 15.38 -14.45 6.89
C GLU A 217 16.20 -14.82 5.64
N GLU A 218 16.08 -14.09 4.51
CA GLU A 218 16.95 -14.33 3.35
C GLU A 218 18.40 -13.92 3.66
N PRO A 219 19.38 -14.83 3.50
CA PRO A 219 20.78 -14.56 3.82
C PRO A 219 21.45 -13.61 2.82
N ASP A 220 21.11 -13.67 1.52
CA ASP A 220 21.70 -12.77 0.54
C ASP A 220 21.13 -11.35 0.71
N GLU A 221 21.99 -10.39 1.05
CA GLU A 221 21.55 -9.02 1.32
C GLU A 221 20.91 -8.34 0.11
N ARG A 222 21.46 -8.56 -1.10
CA ARG A 222 20.93 -7.91 -2.30
C ARG A 222 19.55 -8.47 -2.63
N ILE A 223 19.41 -9.79 -2.61
CA ILE A 223 18.14 -10.48 -2.85
C ILE A 223 17.12 -10.11 -1.78
N ARG A 224 17.50 -10.06 -0.51
CA ARG A 224 16.65 -9.58 0.58
C ARG A 224 16.14 -8.17 0.33
N ARG A 225 17.00 -7.23 -0.10
CA ARG A 225 16.59 -5.86 -0.45
C ARG A 225 15.60 -5.83 -1.61
N VAL A 226 15.79 -6.67 -2.65
CA VAL A 226 14.83 -6.77 -3.76
C VAL A 226 13.51 -7.42 -3.34
N MET A 227 13.55 -8.44 -2.48
CA MET A 227 12.33 -9.03 -1.93
C MET A 227 11.59 -8.05 -1.04
N ALA A 228 12.30 -7.24 -0.25
CA ALA A 228 11.70 -6.14 0.50
C ALA A 228 11.06 -5.09 -0.44
N PHE A 229 11.67 -4.82 -1.60
CA PHE A 229 11.09 -3.95 -2.62
C PHE A 229 9.82 -4.54 -3.26
N ALA A 230 9.80 -5.85 -3.53
CA ALA A 230 8.57 -6.53 -3.94
C ALA A 230 7.49 -6.48 -2.86
N PHE A 231 7.91 -6.65 -1.60
CA PHE A 231 7.04 -6.65 -0.44
C PHE A 231 6.41 -5.29 -0.18
N THR A 232 7.13 -4.16 -0.26
CA THR A 232 6.55 -2.83 -0.01
C THR A 232 5.41 -2.52 -0.99
N ASN A 233 5.52 -2.93 -2.26
CA ASN A 233 4.39 -2.87 -3.20
C ASN A 233 3.23 -3.79 -2.78
N THR A 234 3.56 -5.01 -2.35
CA THR A 234 2.58 -6.01 -1.90
C THR A 234 1.80 -5.53 -0.68
N ALA A 235 2.49 -4.99 0.33
CA ALA A 235 1.90 -4.44 1.53
C ALA A 235 0.92 -3.31 1.21
N TRP A 236 1.29 -2.38 0.32
CA TRP A 236 0.36 -1.33 -0.13
C TRP A 236 -0.91 -1.90 -0.78
N HIS A 237 -0.78 -2.92 -1.63
CA HIS A 237 -1.93 -3.64 -2.19
C HIS A 237 -2.69 -4.48 -1.16
N GLY A 238 -2.08 -4.86 -0.04
CA GLY A 238 -2.73 -5.59 1.05
C GLY A 238 -3.59 -4.72 1.96
N THR A 239 -3.50 -3.39 1.85
CA THR A 239 -4.29 -2.45 2.66
C THR A 239 -5.78 -2.46 2.31
N ARG A 240 -6.61 -2.06 3.29
CA ARG A 240 -8.03 -1.75 3.13
C ARG A 240 -8.27 -0.63 2.11
N MET A 241 -7.26 0.17 1.78
CA MET A 241 -7.35 1.24 0.77
C MET A 241 -7.54 0.70 -0.66
N ARG A 242 -7.28 -0.59 -0.90
CA ARG A 242 -7.41 -1.22 -2.22
C ARG A 242 -8.86 -1.22 -2.68
N ARG A 243 -9.26 -0.19 -3.45
CA ARG A 243 -10.64 -0.02 -3.91
C ARG A 243 -11.07 -1.11 -4.88
N PHE A 244 -12.33 -1.51 -4.76
CA PHE A 244 -12.99 -2.28 -5.79
C PHE A 244 -13.17 -1.46 -7.08
N ASN A 245 -13.09 -2.14 -8.23
CA ASN A 245 -13.33 -1.56 -9.55
C ASN A 245 -14.02 -2.63 -10.40
N ALA A 246 -15.23 -2.37 -10.86
CA ALA A 246 -16.03 -3.34 -11.62
C ALA A 246 -15.37 -3.78 -12.93
N ARG A 247 -14.46 -2.97 -13.50
CA ARG A 247 -13.69 -3.31 -14.71
C ARG A 247 -12.37 -4.03 -14.40
N GLY A 248 -12.14 -4.42 -13.16
CA GLY A 248 -10.87 -4.97 -12.68
C GLY A 248 -9.82 -3.90 -12.38
N GLY A 249 -8.59 -4.32 -12.08
CA GLY A 249 -7.49 -3.42 -11.74
C GLY A 249 -7.60 -2.78 -10.35
N HIS A 250 -8.07 -3.54 -9.35
CA HIS A 250 -8.17 -3.08 -7.96
C HIS A 250 -6.82 -2.60 -7.43
N ARG A 251 -6.77 -1.35 -6.97
CA ARG A 251 -5.56 -0.72 -6.42
C ARG A 251 -5.94 0.40 -5.44
N PRO A 252 -5.12 0.67 -4.42
CA PRO A 252 -5.28 1.89 -3.65
C PRO A 252 -5.18 3.15 -4.53
N LEU A 253 -5.70 4.27 -4.02
CA LEU A 253 -5.47 5.58 -4.64
C LEU A 253 -4.08 6.07 -4.23
N THR A 254 -3.34 6.63 -5.18
CA THR A 254 -2.01 7.20 -4.93
C THR A 254 -2.14 8.57 -4.27
N GLY A 255 -1.23 8.90 -3.35
CA GLY A 255 -1.18 10.22 -2.70
C GLY A 255 -2.32 10.48 -1.69
N THR A 256 -2.95 9.44 -1.14
CA THR A 256 -3.98 9.58 -0.11
C THR A 256 -4.07 8.34 0.79
N LEU A 257 -4.45 8.53 2.06
CA LEU A 257 -4.72 7.47 3.02
C LEU A 257 -6.24 7.22 3.12
N TYR A 258 -6.87 6.80 2.02
CA TYR A 258 -8.32 6.66 1.95
C TYR A 258 -8.79 5.21 2.09
N VAL A 259 -9.69 4.94 3.04
CA VAL A 259 -10.39 3.64 3.18
C VAL A 259 -11.74 3.70 2.45
N PRO A 260 -11.91 3.00 1.31
CA PRO A 260 -13.17 2.95 0.59
C PRO A 260 -14.23 2.10 1.31
N GLN A 261 -15.50 2.43 1.06
CA GLN A 261 -16.65 1.63 1.54
C GLN A 261 -16.75 0.26 0.86
N LEU A 262 -16.14 0.12 -0.33
CA LEU A 262 -15.95 -1.14 -1.05
C LEU A 262 -14.46 -1.37 -1.27
N SER A 263 -13.88 -2.29 -0.49
CA SER A 263 -12.46 -2.65 -0.58
C SER A 263 -12.28 -4.09 -1.05
N ALA A 264 -11.28 -4.30 -1.90
CA ALA A 264 -10.91 -5.60 -2.43
C ALA A 264 -9.65 -6.09 -1.72
N GLU A 265 -9.83 -6.87 -0.67
CA GLU A 265 -8.77 -7.56 0.06
C GLU A 265 -8.13 -8.60 -0.87
N ALA A 266 -6.86 -8.41 -1.20
CA ALA A 266 -6.13 -9.30 -2.10
C ALA A 266 -5.53 -10.50 -1.37
N ASN A 267 -5.34 -11.62 -2.07
CA ASN A 267 -4.34 -12.60 -1.70
C ASN A 267 -2.93 -11.99 -1.90
N VAL A 268 -2.24 -11.67 -0.81
CA VAL A 268 -0.96 -10.94 -0.88
C VAL A 268 0.19 -11.79 -1.42
N LEU A 269 0.14 -13.11 -1.26
CA LEU A 269 1.13 -14.01 -1.86
C LEU A 269 1.04 -13.98 -3.40
N GLU A 270 -0.18 -14.00 -3.95
CA GLU A 270 -0.40 -13.85 -5.40
C GLU A 270 0.08 -12.48 -5.92
N VAL A 271 -0.16 -11.42 -5.15
CA VAL A 271 0.32 -10.06 -5.49
C VAL A 271 1.85 -10.04 -5.52
N MET A 272 2.51 -10.60 -4.51
CA MET A 272 3.96 -10.66 -4.42
C MET A 272 4.55 -11.51 -5.53
N ARG A 273 3.96 -12.69 -5.83
CA ARG A 273 4.40 -13.55 -6.95
C ARG A 273 4.37 -12.81 -8.29
N LYS A 274 3.30 -12.04 -8.55
CA LYS A 274 3.23 -11.21 -9.76
C LYS A 274 4.32 -10.13 -9.74
N LYS A 275 4.55 -9.48 -8.60
CA LYS A 275 5.57 -8.43 -8.47
C LYS A 275 6.98 -8.98 -8.68
N ILE A 276 7.30 -10.16 -8.14
CA ILE A 276 8.60 -10.81 -8.33
C ILE A 276 8.88 -11.09 -9.81
N ARG A 277 7.89 -11.59 -10.57
CA ARG A 277 8.04 -11.76 -12.03
C ARG A 277 8.26 -10.45 -12.78
N GLN A 278 7.60 -9.36 -12.34
CA GLN A 278 7.83 -8.04 -12.92
C GLN A 278 9.25 -7.54 -12.62
N LEU A 279 9.77 -7.80 -11.42
CA LEU A 279 11.13 -7.45 -11.04
C LEU A 279 12.17 -8.31 -11.78
N GLN A 280 11.91 -9.59 -12.00
CA GLN A 280 12.75 -10.43 -12.85
C GLN A 280 12.90 -9.83 -14.25
N ALA A 281 11.77 -9.51 -14.90
CA ALA A 281 11.79 -8.87 -16.22
C ALA A 281 12.49 -7.50 -16.20
N TYR A 282 12.28 -6.73 -15.12
CA TYR A 282 12.94 -5.44 -14.92
C TYR A 282 14.47 -5.57 -14.82
N TYR A 283 14.99 -6.47 -14.00
CA TYR A 283 16.44 -6.64 -13.82
C TYR A 283 17.11 -7.27 -15.05
N HIS A 284 16.40 -8.11 -15.82
CA HIS A 284 16.84 -8.53 -17.15
C HIS A 284 17.01 -7.33 -18.10
N ALA A 285 16.04 -6.41 -18.10
CA ALA A 285 16.08 -5.23 -18.97
C ALA A 285 17.06 -4.14 -18.51
N LEU A 286 17.28 -4.02 -17.20
CA LEU A 286 18.21 -3.04 -16.61
C LEU A 286 19.65 -3.33 -17.06
N GLY A 287 20.02 -4.61 -17.11
CA GLY A 287 21.33 -5.05 -17.58
C GLY A 287 22.50 -4.57 -16.70
N PRO A 288 23.74 -4.67 -17.18
CA PRO A 288 24.90 -4.16 -16.47
C PRO A 288 24.90 -2.63 -16.48
N ILE A 289 25.17 -2.04 -15.32
CA ILE A 289 25.28 -0.59 -15.15
C ILE A 289 26.73 -0.21 -14.91
N THR A 290 27.23 0.80 -15.64
CA THR A 290 28.62 1.28 -15.51
C THR A 290 28.88 1.97 -14.17
N HIS A 291 27.93 2.81 -13.72
CA HIS A 291 28.00 3.55 -12.47
C HIS A 291 26.66 3.46 -11.74
N THR A 292 26.66 2.79 -10.58
CA THR A 292 25.52 2.84 -9.67
C THR A 292 25.48 4.23 -9.00
N PRO A 293 24.32 4.90 -8.94
CA PRO A 293 24.18 6.16 -8.23
C PRO A 293 24.47 6.02 -6.73
N ASP A 294 25.13 7.01 -6.17
CA ASP A 294 25.18 7.19 -4.71
C ASP A 294 23.82 7.65 -4.22
N ILE A 295 23.34 7.10 -3.10
CA ILE A 295 22.00 7.43 -2.58
C ILE A 295 22.13 7.87 -1.13
N LEU A 296 21.69 9.09 -0.88
CA LEU A 296 21.67 9.77 0.40
C LEU A 296 20.24 9.82 0.93
N MET A 297 20.11 9.82 2.26
CA MET A 297 18.85 10.02 2.95
C MET A 297 18.98 11.22 3.87
N ALA A 298 18.83 12.42 3.31
CA ALA A 298 18.95 13.69 4.02
C ALA A 298 17.92 14.70 3.51
N SER A 299 17.73 15.78 4.28
CA SER A 299 16.95 16.92 3.80
C SER A 299 17.67 17.59 2.63
N ALA A 300 16.93 18.06 1.63
CA ALA A 300 17.51 18.90 0.57
C ALA A 300 18.05 20.24 1.09
N THR A 301 17.66 20.64 2.30
CA THR A 301 18.22 21.81 3.03
C THR A 301 19.60 21.54 3.64
N ASP A 302 20.06 20.28 3.64
CA ASP A 302 21.39 19.90 4.11
C ASP A 302 22.06 18.94 3.10
N LEU A 303 22.93 19.51 2.28
CA LEU A 303 23.75 18.78 1.31
C LEU A 303 25.23 18.68 1.74
N SER A 304 25.51 18.75 3.04
CA SER A 304 26.88 18.70 3.58
C SER A 304 27.67 17.42 3.20
N ALA A 305 26.97 16.34 2.86
CA ALA A 305 27.57 15.10 2.37
C ALA A 305 28.02 15.18 0.88
N VAL A 306 27.65 16.24 0.16
CA VAL A 306 28.04 16.48 -1.24
C VAL A 306 29.19 17.47 -1.26
N ALA A 307 30.29 17.12 -1.93
CA ALA A 307 31.48 17.98 -1.98
C ALA A 307 31.26 19.24 -2.84
N ASP A 308 31.81 20.36 -2.39
CA ASP A 308 31.77 21.63 -3.14
C ASP A 308 32.41 21.50 -4.52
N GLY A 309 31.78 22.11 -5.53
CA GLY A 309 32.27 22.11 -6.90
C GLY A 309 32.26 20.74 -7.60
N SER A 310 31.61 19.72 -7.02
CA SER A 310 31.61 18.34 -7.56
C SER A 310 30.46 18.02 -8.53
N ILE A 311 29.48 18.91 -8.66
CA ILE A 311 28.23 18.65 -9.40
C ILE A 311 28.19 19.44 -10.71
N ASP A 312 28.13 18.73 -11.85
CA ASP A 312 28.00 19.35 -13.17
C ASP A 312 26.57 19.76 -13.54
N TYR A 313 25.56 19.07 -12.97
CA TYR A 313 24.16 19.23 -13.36
C TYR A 313 23.23 18.83 -12.21
N VAL A 314 22.21 19.65 -11.95
CA VAL A 314 21.15 19.40 -10.95
C VAL A 314 19.84 19.15 -11.69
N PHE A 315 19.20 18.02 -11.40
CA PHE A 315 17.88 17.67 -11.89
C PHE A 315 16.96 17.50 -10.69
N THR A 316 15.90 18.30 -10.57
CA THR A 316 15.08 18.36 -9.35
C THR A 316 13.60 18.53 -9.71
N ASP A 317 12.73 17.83 -8.98
CA ASP A 317 11.27 17.95 -9.05
C ASP A 317 10.70 17.99 -7.63
N PRO A 318 10.74 19.15 -6.95
CA PRO A 318 10.37 19.27 -5.55
C PRO A 318 8.85 19.07 -5.33
N PRO A 319 8.41 18.73 -4.11
CA PRO A 319 6.98 18.55 -3.82
C PRO A 319 6.15 19.81 -4.11
N PHE A 320 4.97 19.64 -4.72
CA PHE A 320 4.08 20.73 -5.11
C PHE A 320 3.17 21.22 -3.96
N GLY A 321 3.77 21.72 -2.87
CA GLY A 321 3.05 22.34 -1.75
C GLY A 321 1.97 21.45 -1.13
N SER A 322 0.68 21.75 -1.34
CA SER A 322 -0.44 21.00 -0.73
C SER A 322 -0.94 19.79 -1.53
N ASN A 323 -0.26 19.41 -2.62
CA ASN A 323 -0.75 18.39 -3.53
C ASN A 323 -0.69 16.98 -2.92
N ILE A 324 0.49 16.57 -2.45
CA ILE A 324 0.76 15.26 -1.86
C ILE A 324 1.57 15.47 -0.58
N PHE A 325 1.17 14.78 0.48
CA PHE A 325 1.89 14.73 1.76
C PHE A 325 2.58 13.37 1.80
N TYR A 326 3.82 13.33 1.30
CA TYR A 326 4.57 12.10 1.09
C TYR A 326 4.92 11.45 2.42
N ALA A 327 5.33 12.19 3.45
CA ALA A 327 5.62 11.62 4.77
C ALA A 327 4.41 10.88 5.36
N ASP A 328 3.19 11.39 5.15
CA ASP A 328 1.96 10.72 5.56
C ASP A 328 1.65 9.50 4.69
N CYS A 329 1.73 9.62 3.36
CA CYS A 329 1.42 8.53 2.44
C CYS A 329 2.44 7.39 2.54
N ASN A 330 3.70 7.72 2.79
CA ASN A 330 4.81 6.78 2.87
C ASN A 330 4.82 5.99 4.17
N LEU A 331 4.07 6.43 5.19
CA LEU A 331 3.95 5.76 6.48
C LEU A 331 3.59 4.27 6.33
N ILE A 332 2.77 3.93 5.33
CA ILE A 332 2.40 2.54 5.02
C ILE A 332 3.64 1.71 4.70
N TRP A 333 4.55 2.20 3.84
CA TRP A 333 5.78 1.50 3.47
C TRP A 333 6.84 1.56 4.57
N GLU A 334 7.04 2.75 5.12
CA GLU A 334 8.09 3.06 6.09
C GLU A 334 7.90 2.33 7.41
N SER A 335 6.65 2.08 7.80
CA SER A 335 6.33 1.26 8.97
C SER A 335 6.90 -0.16 8.89
N TRP A 336 6.99 -0.74 7.69
CA TRP A 336 7.62 -2.05 7.47
C TRP A 336 9.15 -1.96 7.40
N LEU A 337 9.67 -0.87 6.82
CA LEU A 337 11.10 -0.65 6.65
C LEU A 337 11.80 -0.24 7.96
N GLY A 338 11.04 0.08 9.01
CA GLY A 338 11.58 0.36 10.35
C GLY A 338 12.06 1.80 10.56
N ARG A 339 11.89 2.69 9.58
CA ARG A 339 12.23 4.11 9.70
C ARG A 339 11.15 4.97 9.06
N VAL A 340 10.50 5.78 9.89
CA VAL A 340 9.46 6.73 9.49
C VAL A 340 10.08 8.11 9.28
N THR A 341 9.67 8.77 8.21
CA THR A 341 10.09 10.12 7.87
C THR A 341 9.58 11.12 8.91
N ASP A 342 10.50 11.95 9.42
CA ASP A 342 10.13 13.13 10.18
C ASP A 342 9.56 14.18 9.22
N PRO A 343 8.27 14.55 9.36
CA PRO A 343 7.65 15.49 8.45
C PRO A 343 8.19 16.92 8.62
N THR A 344 8.97 17.24 9.67
CA THR A 344 9.42 18.61 9.97
C THR A 344 10.13 19.28 8.79
N GLN A 345 10.96 18.54 8.06
CA GLN A 345 11.70 19.04 6.89
C GLN A 345 11.00 18.72 5.55
N GLU A 346 9.77 18.20 5.57
CA GLU A 346 9.01 17.96 4.36
C GLU A 346 8.49 19.28 3.78
N ALA A 347 8.86 19.62 2.54
CA ALA A 347 8.40 20.83 1.86
C ALA A 347 6.92 20.71 1.42
N VAL A 348 5.98 20.98 2.32
CA VAL A 348 4.53 20.98 2.06
C VAL A 348 3.84 22.21 2.63
N VAL A 349 2.62 22.49 2.15
CA VAL A 349 1.73 23.50 2.75
C VAL A 349 0.48 22.80 3.25
N ASN A 350 0.31 22.76 4.58
CA ASN A 350 -0.82 22.13 5.25
C ASN A 350 -2.09 22.96 5.07
N ARG A 351 -3.23 22.28 4.89
CA ARG A 351 -4.55 22.91 4.76
C ARG A 351 -5.50 22.54 5.89
N SER A 352 -5.32 21.34 6.44
CA SER A 352 -6.17 20.77 7.49
C SER A 352 -5.46 20.84 8.83
N LEU A 353 -4.15 20.52 8.87
CA LEU A 353 -3.32 20.65 10.06
C LEU A 353 -3.00 22.12 10.32
N SER A 354 -3.41 22.64 11.48
CA SER A 354 -3.16 24.04 11.86
C SER A 354 -1.69 24.26 12.25
N ALA A 355 -1.21 25.50 12.11
CA ALA A 355 0.15 25.87 12.53
C ALA A 355 0.41 25.60 14.02
N ALA A 356 -0.61 25.80 14.87
CA ALA A 356 -0.52 25.48 16.31
C ALA A 356 -0.28 23.99 16.59
N ASN A 357 -0.62 23.12 15.64
CA ASN A 357 -0.46 21.67 15.71
C ASN A 357 0.66 21.16 14.79
N GLY A 358 1.62 22.02 14.41
CA GLY A 358 2.76 21.63 13.57
C GLY A 358 2.51 21.66 12.06
N GLY A 359 1.40 22.24 11.60
CA GLY A 359 1.14 22.44 10.18
C GLY A 359 2.01 23.55 9.57
N LYS A 360 2.57 23.30 8.38
CA LYS A 360 3.38 24.26 7.63
C LYS A 360 2.53 25.21 6.80
N THR A 361 2.87 26.49 6.87
CA THR A 361 2.30 27.57 6.06
C THR A 361 3.07 27.75 4.75
N LEU A 362 2.60 28.66 3.90
CA LEU A 362 3.33 29.05 2.69
C LEU A 362 4.72 29.65 3.00
N LYS A 363 4.87 30.31 4.14
CA LYS A 363 6.15 30.89 4.56
C LYS A 363 7.15 29.77 4.88
N ASP A 364 6.74 28.79 5.68
CA ASP A 364 7.60 27.65 6.05
C ASP A 364 8.02 26.84 4.81
N TYR A 365 7.08 26.63 3.87
CA TYR A 365 7.39 26.01 2.58
C TYR A 365 8.43 26.83 1.79
N SER A 366 8.31 28.16 1.77
CA SER A 366 9.29 29.02 1.09
C SER A 366 10.68 28.92 1.72
N GLU A 367 10.77 28.82 3.04
CA GLU A 367 12.05 28.68 3.76
C GLU A 367 12.72 27.32 3.50
N LEU A 368 11.94 26.24 3.34
CA LEU A 368 12.47 24.91 2.99
C LEU A 368 12.93 24.80 1.52
N MET A 369 12.52 25.73 0.67
CA MET A 369 12.82 25.75 -0.77
C MET A 369 13.99 26.67 -1.13
N THR A 370 14.58 27.37 -0.15
CA THR A 370 15.72 28.28 -0.28
C THR A 370 16.93 27.71 0.43
#